data_AF-A0A936D6Y6-F1
#
_entry.id   AF-A0A936D6Y6-F1
#
_cell.length_a   1.000
_cell.length_b   1.000
_cell.length_c   1.000
_cell.angle_alpha   90.00
_cell.angle_beta   90.00
_cell.angle_gamma   90.00
#
_symmetry.space_group_name_H-M   'P 1'
#
loop_
_entity.id
_entity.type
_entity.pdbx_description
1 polymer ?
#
loop_
_entity_poly.entity_id
_entity_poly.type
_entity_poly.pdbx_seq_one_letter_code
_entity_poly.pdbx_strand_id
1 'polypeptide(L)'
;MQSRDYLERMIRQIAEAVAKAAGLRSEGRLEEAERAVDEAWSHAFSLRRKDTDRFTAEALVDLLGPKATNAAALLDELGRIEEARGDTGRAAKLFERARTLRGG
;
A
#
# COMPACT_ATOMS: atom_id res chain seq x y z
N MET A 1 -3.05 -25.72 9.41
CA MET A 1 -3.22 -24.26 9.22
C MET A 1 -2.77 -23.94 7.79
N GLN A 2 -3.68 -24.11 6.83
CA GLN A 2 -3.37 -24.14 5.39
C GLN A 2 -3.36 -22.71 4.84
N SER A 3 -2.57 -22.40 3.81
CA SER A 3 -2.23 -21.06 3.31
C SER A 3 -3.37 -20.05 3.10
N ARG A 4 -4.62 -20.52 2.98
CA ARG A 4 -5.84 -19.70 2.89
C ARG A 4 -6.06 -18.82 4.13
N ASP A 5 -5.88 -19.38 5.33
CA ASP A 5 -6.05 -18.64 6.60
C ASP A 5 -4.99 -17.54 6.78
N TYR A 6 -3.84 -17.70 6.15
CA TYR A 6 -2.77 -16.72 6.19
C TYR A 6 -3.05 -15.55 5.26
N LEU A 7 -3.50 -15.82 4.02
CA LEU A 7 -3.90 -14.77 3.08
C LEU A 7 -5.10 -13.99 3.59
N GLU A 8 -6.09 -14.66 4.18
CA GLU A 8 -7.25 -13.98 4.76
C GLU A 8 -6.86 -13.06 5.93
N ARG A 9 -5.99 -13.53 6.83
CA ARG A 9 -5.44 -12.69 7.91
C ARG A 9 -4.66 -11.51 7.38
N MET A 10 -3.90 -11.69 6.30
CA MET A 10 -3.16 -10.60 5.66
C MET A 10 -4.09 -9.56 5.03
N ILE A 11 -5.10 -10.00 4.28
CA ILE A 11 -6.10 -9.13 3.67
C ILE A 11 -6.79 -8.29 4.76
N ARG A 12 -7.17 -8.91 5.87
CA ARG A 12 -7.79 -8.22 7.01
C ARG A 12 -6.88 -7.16 7.61
N GLN A 13 -5.62 -7.51 7.90
CA GLN A 13 -4.63 -6.57 8.45
C GLN A 13 -4.40 -5.37 7.51
N ILE A 14 -4.36 -5.61 6.20
CA ILE A 14 -4.20 -4.54 5.21
C ILE A 14 -5.45 -3.65 5.17
N ALA A 15 -6.65 -4.23 5.19
CA ALA A 15 -7.89 -3.46 5.24
C ALA A 15 -7.97 -2.58 6.52
N GLU A 16 -7.58 -3.12 7.67
CA GLU A 16 -7.51 -2.38 8.94
C GLU A 16 -6.49 -1.24 8.87
N ALA A 17 -5.31 -1.48 8.29
CA ALA A 17 -4.30 -0.45 8.11
C ALA A 17 -4.77 0.67 7.18
N VAL A 18 -5.42 0.33 6.06
CA VAL A 18 -6.01 1.31 5.13
C VAL A 18 -7.10 2.12 5.83
N ALA A 19 -7.99 1.48 6.60
CA ALA A 19 -9.03 2.18 7.35
C ALA A 19 -8.45 3.14 8.40
N LYS A 20 -7.43 2.70 9.14
CA LYS A 20 -6.69 3.53 10.11
C LYS A 20 -6.02 4.72 9.43
N ALA A 21 -5.32 4.48 8.31
CA ALA A 21 -4.66 5.53 7.55
C ALA A 21 -5.67 6.55 6.98
N ALA A 22 -6.81 6.08 6.48
CA ALA A 22 -7.89 6.96 6.00
C ALA A 22 -8.46 7.84 7.12
N GLY A 23 -8.67 7.28 8.31
CA GLY A 23 -9.09 8.03 9.50
C GLY A 23 -8.07 9.12 9.87
N LEU A 24 -6.81 8.74 10.04
CA LEU A 24 -5.71 9.67 10.35
C LEU A 24 -5.55 10.76 9.29
N ARG A 25 -5.68 10.41 8.00
CA ARG A 25 -5.64 11.35 6.88
C ARG A 25 -6.78 12.36 6.96
N SER A 26 -8.00 11.93 7.30
CA SER A 26 -9.15 12.83 7.48
C SER A 26 -8.98 13.81 8.65
N GLU A 27 -8.21 13.43 9.66
CA GLU A 27 -7.81 14.28 10.80
C GLU A 27 -6.62 15.20 10.46
N GLY A 28 -6.06 15.11 9.25
CA GLY A 28 -4.87 15.86 8.84
C GLY A 28 -3.55 15.30 9.43
N ARG A 29 -3.58 14.15 10.09
CA ARG A 29 -2.42 13.50 10.72
C ARG A 29 -1.64 12.67 9.71
N LEU A 30 -1.09 13.35 8.70
CA LEU A 30 -0.55 12.70 7.50
C LEU A 30 0.69 11.84 7.79
N GLU A 31 1.59 12.24 8.70
CA GLU A 31 2.75 11.41 9.05
C GLU A 31 2.36 10.13 9.79
N GLU A 32 1.27 10.13 10.54
CA GLU A 32 0.76 8.94 11.21
C GLU A 32 0.04 8.01 10.24
N ALA A 33 -0.72 8.59 9.30
CA ALA A 33 -1.34 7.84 8.21
C ALA A 33 -0.27 7.12 7.36
N GLU A 34 0.79 7.83 6.97
CA GLU A 34 1.89 7.26 6.19
C GLU A 34 2.60 6.14 6.96
N ARG A 35 2.88 6.34 8.26
CA ARG A 35 3.48 5.30 9.12
C ARG A 35 2.61 4.04 9.20
N ALA A 36 1.30 4.18 9.37
CA ALA A 36 0.40 3.03 9.42
C ALA A 36 0.46 2.20 8.12
N VAL A 37 0.58 2.87 6.96
CA VAL A 37 0.75 2.18 5.68
C VAL A 37 2.12 1.53 5.57
N ASP A 38 3.19 2.22 5.95
CA ASP A 38 4.57 1.69 5.90
C ASP A 38 4.77 0.46 6.82
N GLU A 39 4.13 0.46 8.00
CA GLU A 39 4.11 -0.68 8.93
C GLU A 39 3.38 -1.87 8.32
N ALA A 40 2.18 -1.65 7.77
CA ALA A 40 1.41 -2.70 7.11
C ALA A 40 2.14 -3.30 5.91
N TRP A 41 2.80 -2.45 5.11
CA TRP A 41 3.64 -2.87 4.00
C TRP A 41 4.79 -3.76 4.47
N SER A 42 5.51 -3.32 5.51
CA SER A 42 6.66 -4.04 6.06
C SER A 42 6.25 -5.39 6.64
N HIS A 43 5.11 -5.47 7.31
CA HIS A 43 4.57 -6.72 7.84
C HIS A 43 4.07 -7.66 6.74
N ALA A 44 3.36 -7.16 5.73
CA ALA A 44 2.75 -7.99 4.70
C ALA A 44 3.77 -8.56 3.69
N PHE A 45 4.82 -7.79 3.39
CA PHE A 45 5.78 -8.12 2.32
C PHE A 45 7.20 -8.37 2.82
N SER A 46 7.49 -8.12 4.10
CA SER A 46 8.84 -8.23 4.67
C SER A 46 9.89 -7.38 3.93
N LEU A 47 9.43 -6.29 3.31
CA LEU A 47 10.22 -5.32 2.55
C LEU A 47 9.86 -3.93 3.06
N ARG A 48 10.81 -3.00 3.14
CA ARG A 48 10.43 -1.60 3.38
C ARG A 48 9.89 -1.01 2.09
N ARG A 49 8.85 -0.18 2.19
CA ARG A 49 8.27 0.48 1.03
C ARG A 49 9.29 1.32 0.26
N LYS A 50 10.16 2.06 0.94
CA LYS A 50 11.19 2.88 0.26
C LYS A 50 12.17 2.07 -0.57
N ASP A 51 12.39 0.80 -0.21
CA ASP A 51 13.23 -0.10 -0.99
C ASP A 51 12.52 -0.52 -2.30
N THR A 52 11.18 -0.37 -2.38
CA THR A 52 10.40 -0.71 -3.57
C THR A 52 10.37 0.35 -4.64
N ASP A 53 10.88 1.56 -4.36
CA ASP A 53 11.07 2.60 -5.38
C ASP A 53 12.15 2.22 -6.42
N ARG A 54 12.93 1.16 -6.15
CA ARG A 54 13.89 0.57 -7.08
C ARG A 54 13.28 -0.42 -8.06
N PHE A 55 12.06 -0.89 -7.80
CA PHE A 55 11.36 -1.84 -8.66
C PHE A 55 10.30 -1.11 -9.50
N THR A 56 10.18 -1.52 -10.76
CA THR A 56 9.02 -1.11 -11.57
C THR A 56 7.75 -1.76 -11.02
N ALA A 57 6.59 -1.26 -11.43
CA ALA A 57 5.32 -1.83 -10.99
C ALA A 57 5.13 -3.27 -11.48
N GLU A 58 5.62 -3.58 -12.68
CA GLU A 58 5.61 -4.92 -13.28
C GLU A 58 6.50 -5.88 -12.49
N ALA A 59 7.72 -5.45 -12.15
CA ALA A 59 8.62 -6.26 -11.32
C ALA A 59 8.03 -6.54 -9.92
N LEU A 60 7.23 -5.61 -9.38
CA LEU A 60 6.49 -5.85 -8.14
C LEU A 60 5.34 -6.84 -8.31
N VAL A 61 4.64 -6.86 -9.46
CA VAL A 61 3.64 -7.88 -9.77
C VAL A 61 4.29 -9.26 -9.79
N ASP A 62 5.42 -9.41 -10.49
CA ASP A 62 6.16 -10.67 -10.55
C ASP A 62 6.65 -11.13 -9.17
N LEU A 63 7.15 -10.20 -8.35
CA LEU A 63 7.67 -10.48 -7.01
C LEU A 63 6.57 -10.87 -6.01
N LEU A 64 5.43 -10.18 -6.05
CA LEU A 64 4.36 -10.32 -5.06
C LEU A 64 3.31 -11.34 -5.47
N GLY A 65 3.19 -11.64 -6.76
CA GLY A 65 2.22 -12.55 -7.35
C GLY A 65 0.79 -12.23 -6.87
N PRO A 66 0.07 -13.19 -6.25
CA PRO A 66 -1.30 -12.97 -5.77
C PRO A 66 -1.46 -11.84 -4.73
N LYS A 67 -0.36 -11.38 -4.12
CA LYS A 67 -0.37 -10.28 -3.15
C LYS A 67 -0.25 -8.89 -3.79
N ALA A 68 -0.09 -8.80 -5.11
CA ALA A 68 0.04 -7.53 -5.82
C ALA A 68 -1.18 -6.61 -5.60
N THR A 69 -2.39 -7.18 -5.59
CA THR A 69 -3.64 -6.45 -5.32
C THR A 69 -3.68 -5.84 -3.91
N ASN A 70 -3.12 -6.54 -2.93
CA ASN A 70 -2.97 -6.05 -1.56
C ASN A 70 -1.97 -4.90 -1.48
N ALA A 71 -0.85 -4.98 -2.21
CA ALA A 71 0.11 -3.89 -2.32
C ALA A 71 -0.49 -2.67 -3.02
N ALA A 72 -1.31 -2.87 -4.06
CA ALA A 72 -2.03 -1.79 -4.74
C ALA A 72 -2.93 -0.99 -3.79
N ALA A 73 -3.64 -1.66 -2.87
CA ALA A 73 -4.49 -0.98 -1.89
C ALA A 73 -3.70 -0.03 -0.96
N LEU A 74 -2.51 -0.45 -0.53
CA LEU A 74 -1.61 0.37 0.29
C LEU A 74 -1.01 1.54 -0.52
N LEU A 75 -0.65 1.32 -1.79
CA LEU A 75 -0.16 2.38 -2.68
C LEU A 75 -1.24 3.42 -2.99
N ASP A 76 -2.48 2.99 -3.20
CA ASP A 76 -3.62 3.90 -3.36
C ASP A 76 -3.79 4.80 -2.14
N GLU A 77 -3.70 4.25 -0.92
CA GLU A 77 -3.87 5.04 0.28
C GLU A 77 -2.74 6.05 0.47
N LEU A 78 -1.50 5.69 0.13
CA LEU A 78 -0.40 6.64 0.07
C LEU A 78 -0.62 7.73 -0.96
N GLY A 79 -1.15 7.38 -2.14
CA GLY A 79 -1.51 8.37 -3.16
C GLY A 79 -2.45 9.41 -2.59
N ARG A 80 -3.47 8.97 -1.86
CA ARG A 80 -4.41 9.87 -1.18
C ARG A 80 -3.79 10.69 -0.04
N ILE A 81 -2.81 10.13 0.68
CA ILE A 81 -2.05 10.88 1.69
C ILE A 81 -1.24 12.00 1.03
N GLU A 82 -0.59 11.73 -0.11
CA GLU A 82 0.14 12.76 -0.86
C GLU A 82 -0.80 13.81 -1.47
N GLU A 83 -2.01 13.44 -1.92
CA GLU A 83 -3.04 14.42 -2.32
C GLU A 83 -3.41 15.34 -1.15
N ALA A 84 -3.64 14.78 0.03
CA ALA A 84 -3.95 15.56 1.23
C ALA A 84 -2.78 16.48 1.66
N ARG A 85 -1.55 16.10 1.33
CA ARG A 85 -0.33 16.91 1.51
C ARG A 85 -0.16 18.00 0.44
N GLY A 86 -0.91 17.91 -0.66
CA GLY A 86 -0.81 18.79 -1.82
C GLY A 86 0.22 18.35 -2.87
N ASP A 87 0.90 17.21 -2.70
CA ASP A 87 1.84 16.67 -3.68
C ASP A 87 1.11 15.77 -4.70
N THR A 88 0.35 16.42 -5.59
CA THR A 88 -0.40 15.76 -6.66
C THR A 88 0.49 14.97 -7.62
N GLY A 89 1.76 15.38 -7.79
CA GLY A 89 2.71 14.69 -8.65
C GLY A 89 3.13 13.34 -8.08
N ARG A 90 3.40 13.26 -6.77
CA ARG A 90 3.66 11.98 -6.09
C ARG A 90 2.40 11.12 -6.03
N ALA A 91 1.25 11.73 -5.74
CA ALA A 91 -0.02 11.02 -5.72
C ALA A 91 -0.31 10.30 -7.04
N ALA A 92 -0.18 11.00 -8.17
CA ALA A 92 -0.39 10.43 -9.50
C ALA A 92 0.51 9.21 -9.75
N LYS A 93 1.80 9.29 -9.42
CA LYS A 93 2.73 8.15 -9.56
C LYS A 93 2.31 6.95 -8.72
N LEU A 94 1.82 7.17 -7.50
CA LEU A 94 1.36 6.11 -6.61
C LEU A 94 0.10 5.43 -7.15
N PHE A 95 -0.87 6.21 -7.64
CA PHE A 95 -2.08 5.68 -8.27
C PHE A 95 -1.78 4.89 -9.54
N GLU A 96 -0.87 5.37 -10.39
CA GLU A 96 -0.45 4.63 -11.58
C GLU A 96 0.19 3.28 -11.22
N ARG A 97 1.10 3.26 -10.23
CA ARG A 97 1.67 1.99 -9.75
C ARG A 97 0.58 1.06 -9.22
N ALA A 98 -0.36 1.58 -8.43
CA ALA A 98 -1.48 0.79 -7.90
C ALA A 98 -2.42 0.25 -9.00
N ARG A 99 -2.61 0.99 -10.09
CA ARG A 99 -3.35 0.52 -11.28
C ARG A 99 -2.64 -0.63 -11.95
N THR A 100 -1.33 -0.51 -12.21
CA THR A 100 -0.53 -1.60 -12.78
C THR A 100 -0.59 -2.85 -11.91
N LEU A 101 -0.45 -2.73 -10.59
CA LEU A 101 -0.51 -3.88 -9.67
C LEU A 101 -1.88 -4.57 -9.62
N ARG A 102 -2.96 -3.91 -10.06
CA ARG A 102 -4.30 -4.51 -10.16
C ARG A 102 -4.61 -5.10 -11.53
N GLY A 103 -3.95 -4.61 -12.57
CA GLY A 103 -4.16 -5.02 -13.96
C GLY A 103 -3.14 -6.03 -14.49
N GLY A 104 -2.03 -6.22 -13.79
CA GLY A 104 -0.99 -7.22 -14.09
C GLY A 104 -1.37 -8.63 -13.67
#